data_AF-A0A5P8P3T2-F1
#
_entry.id   AF-A0A5P8P3T2-F1
#
_cell.length_a   1.000
_cell.length_b   1.000
_cell.length_c   1.000
_cell.angle_alpha   90.00
_cell.angle_beta   90.00
_cell.angle_gamma   90.00
#
_symmetry.space_group_name_H-M   'P 1'
#
loop_
_entity.id
_entity.type
_entity.pdbx_description
1 polymer ?
#
loop_
_entity_poly.entity_id
_entity_poly.type
_entity_poly.pdbx_seq_one_letter_code
_entity_poly.pdbx_strand_id
1 'polypeptide(L)'
;MTQKLVAILSIALFSSYIYGHTFEIHDGIQELDTPTTIEDLSVFNNSCVDYILINDAQNDEFKLYTANGIDYMFNGSTFNELEVGQKFIIKASGSCNIEVEDIITHNELSYKTVTSPYTGRVWLDRNIGATEACSTSMDQSNTRCFGDYYQWGRGTDGHESDIASTTTVKQTSITNTNRYFVKGSLDWVTVDSGGALRSAQWSKTNGSSVCPVGYRVPTHDEFIAERSANNYSFPTDNFLKLPVPGVKTWHDGTLTNVSYEGKLWTSTPNGSSAYVASYLYNSSSIGIYSTDGISRGNSVRCIKD
;
A
#
# COMPACT_ATOMS: atom_id res chain seq x y z
N MET A 1 -17.03 -12.79 -53.97
CA MET A 1 -15.94 -13.14 -53.04
C MET A 1 -15.66 -11.89 -52.20
N THR A 2 -16.30 -11.80 -51.03
CA THR A 2 -16.12 -10.70 -50.07
C THR A 2 -16.53 -11.23 -48.71
N GLN A 3 -15.58 -11.83 -47.98
CA GLN A 3 -15.77 -12.19 -46.58
C GLN A 3 -15.64 -10.92 -45.73
N LYS A 4 -16.71 -10.58 -45.01
CA LYS A 4 -16.67 -9.58 -43.94
C LYS A 4 -16.00 -10.21 -42.72
N LEU A 5 -14.84 -9.68 -42.34
CA LEU A 5 -14.22 -9.97 -41.04
C LEU A 5 -15.08 -9.29 -39.95
N VAL A 6 -15.65 -10.09 -39.06
CA VAL A 6 -16.25 -9.62 -37.81
C VAL A 6 -15.12 -9.52 -36.80
N ALA A 7 -14.74 -8.31 -36.43
CA ALA A 7 -13.81 -8.07 -35.33
C ALA A 7 -14.55 -8.31 -34.01
N ILE A 8 -14.24 -9.42 -33.35
CA ILE A 8 -14.66 -9.69 -31.98
C ILE A 8 -13.81 -8.80 -31.09
N LEU A 9 -14.42 -7.74 -30.56
CA LEU A 9 -13.83 -6.89 -29.53
C LEU A 9 -13.84 -7.70 -28.21
N SER A 10 -12.75 -8.40 -27.92
CA SER A 10 -12.53 -9.02 -26.62
C SER A 10 -12.41 -7.93 -25.56
N ILE A 11 -13.47 -7.76 -24.77
CA ILE A 11 -13.48 -6.97 -23.54
C ILE A 11 -12.53 -7.67 -22.58
N ALA A 12 -11.32 -7.11 -22.41
CA ALA A 12 -10.42 -7.51 -21.35
C ALA A 12 -11.10 -7.16 -20.01
N LEU A 13 -11.39 -8.20 -19.23
CA LEU A 13 -11.80 -8.08 -17.83
C LEU A 13 -10.70 -7.31 -17.10
N PHE A 14 -11.07 -6.22 -16.41
CA PHE A 14 -10.18 -5.50 -15.50
C PHE A 14 -9.79 -6.43 -14.35
N SER A 15 -8.69 -7.16 -14.49
CA SER A 15 -8.00 -7.75 -13.34
C SER A 15 -7.33 -6.59 -12.61
N SER A 16 -7.72 -6.36 -11.36
CA SER A 16 -7.01 -5.46 -10.46
C SER A 16 -5.53 -5.86 -10.42
N TYR A 17 -4.66 -5.02 -11.00
CA TYR A 17 -3.20 -5.22 -11.03
C TYR A 17 -2.64 -4.98 -9.62
N ILE A 18 -2.72 -6.00 -8.77
CA ILE A 18 -1.88 -6.11 -7.57
C ILE A 18 -0.48 -6.40 -8.10
N TYR A 19 0.51 -5.56 -7.80
CA TYR A 19 1.85 -5.83 -8.31
C TYR A 19 2.54 -6.88 -7.45
N GLY A 20 3.02 -7.87 -8.17
CA GLY A 20 4.13 -8.71 -7.85
C GLY A 20 5.15 -8.68 -8.98
N HIS A 21 6.37 -9.13 -8.75
CA HIS A 21 7.34 -9.35 -9.82
C HIS A 21 6.91 -10.52 -10.71
N THR A 22 7.01 -10.36 -12.03
CA THR A 22 6.82 -11.46 -12.98
C THR A 22 8.17 -12.02 -13.40
N PHE A 23 8.43 -13.28 -13.07
CA PHE A 23 9.55 -14.03 -13.62
C PHE A 23 9.14 -14.64 -14.96
N GLU A 24 9.84 -14.24 -16.03
CA GLU A 24 9.74 -14.87 -17.35
C GLU A 24 10.64 -16.10 -17.41
N ILE A 25 10.05 -17.28 -17.25
CA ILE A 25 10.76 -18.56 -17.25
C ILE A 25 10.72 -19.16 -18.66
N HIS A 26 11.88 -19.57 -19.12
CA HIS A 26 12.12 -20.23 -20.39
C HIS A 26 12.56 -21.68 -20.16
N ASP A 27 12.36 -22.52 -21.17
CA ASP A 27 12.85 -23.90 -21.11
C ASP A 27 14.39 -23.92 -20.95
N GLY A 28 14.88 -24.76 -20.03
CA GLY A 28 16.30 -24.87 -19.71
C GLY A 28 16.68 -24.27 -18.36
N ILE A 29 17.93 -23.81 -18.24
CA ILE A 29 18.50 -23.27 -17.01
C ILE A 29 18.67 -21.76 -17.15
N GLN A 30 18.20 -21.00 -16.17
CA GLN A 30 18.39 -19.55 -16.07
C GLN A 30 18.97 -19.19 -14.70
N GLU A 31 19.80 -18.15 -14.66
CA GLU A 31 20.13 -17.45 -13.42
C GLU A 31 19.29 -16.17 -13.36
N LEU A 32 18.58 -15.98 -12.25
CA LEU A 32 17.69 -14.85 -12.02
C LEU A 32 18.07 -14.16 -10.70
N ASP A 33 17.76 -12.86 -10.60
CA ASP A 33 17.90 -12.09 -9.36
C ASP A 33 16.55 -12.06 -8.63
N THR A 34 16.57 -11.99 -7.30
CA THR A 34 15.36 -11.91 -6.47
C THR A 34 15.06 -10.43 -6.16
N PRO A 35 14.07 -9.79 -6.78
CA PRO A 35 13.86 -8.34 -6.65
C PRO A 35 13.13 -7.94 -5.36
N THR A 36 12.47 -8.89 -4.71
CA THR A 36 11.80 -8.76 -3.41
C THR A 36 12.02 -10.04 -2.61
N THR A 37 11.89 -10.00 -1.29
CA THR A 37 11.91 -11.23 -0.49
C THR A 37 10.71 -12.10 -0.85
N ILE A 38 10.93 -13.41 -1.04
CA ILE A 38 9.93 -14.43 -1.33
C ILE A 38 9.91 -15.41 -0.16
N GLU A 39 8.94 -15.31 0.73
CA GLU A 39 8.85 -16.12 1.96
C GLU A 39 8.25 -17.52 1.72
N ASP A 40 7.57 -17.72 0.59
CA ASP A 40 7.00 -19.01 0.18
C ASP A 40 7.32 -19.32 -1.27
N LEU A 41 8.24 -20.27 -1.49
CA LEU A 41 8.64 -20.71 -2.83
C LEU A 41 7.58 -21.55 -3.55
N SER A 42 6.45 -21.86 -2.91
CA SER A 42 5.33 -22.54 -3.58
C SER A 42 4.77 -21.74 -4.76
N VAL A 43 5.05 -20.44 -4.85
CA VAL A 43 4.80 -19.61 -6.04
C VAL A 43 5.43 -20.20 -7.31
N PHE A 44 6.53 -20.94 -7.18
CA PHE A 44 7.21 -21.60 -8.29
C PHE A 44 6.69 -23.01 -8.58
N ASN A 45 5.71 -23.53 -7.82
CA ASN A 45 5.07 -24.83 -8.06
C ASN A 45 4.19 -24.78 -9.31
N ASN A 46 4.84 -24.79 -10.46
CA ASN A 46 4.25 -24.72 -11.79
C ASN A 46 4.79 -25.88 -12.62
N SER A 47 3.98 -26.42 -13.54
CA SER A 47 4.37 -27.54 -14.39
C SER A 47 5.57 -27.26 -15.30
N CYS A 48 5.90 -25.98 -15.53
CA CYS A 48 7.10 -25.59 -16.27
C CYS A 48 8.38 -25.66 -15.42
N VAL A 49 8.32 -25.45 -14.10
CA VAL A 49 9.49 -25.34 -13.23
C VAL A 49 9.81 -26.71 -12.62
N ASP A 50 11.06 -27.12 -12.74
CA ASP A 50 11.53 -28.36 -12.13
C ASP A 50 12.00 -28.11 -10.69
N TYR A 51 12.98 -27.22 -10.54
CA TYR A 51 13.59 -26.87 -9.26
C TYR A 51 14.29 -25.52 -9.30
N ILE A 52 14.57 -25.00 -8.11
CA ILE A 52 15.39 -23.81 -7.86
C ILE A 52 16.61 -24.21 -7.02
N LEU A 53 17.76 -23.66 -7.37
CA LEU A 53 19.02 -23.79 -6.66
C LEU A 53 19.53 -22.43 -6.20
N ILE A 54 20.02 -22.35 -4.97
CA ILE A 54 20.81 -21.22 -4.48
C ILE A 54 22.18 -21.70 -4.04
N ASN A 55 23.16 -20.81 -4.15
CA ASN A 55 24.46 -20.99 -3.51
C ASN A 55 24.42 -20.28 -2.15
N ASP A 56 24.45 -21.06 -1.06
CA ASP A 56 24.63 -20.52 0.28
C ASP A 56 26.12 -20.33 0.54
N ALA A 57 26.60 -19.13 0.23
CA ALA A 57 28.00 -18.76 0.42
C ALA A 57 28.46 -18.77 1.89
N GLN A 58 27.55 -18.73 2.87
CA GLN A 58 27.92 -18.77 4.28
C GLN A 58 28.34 -20.17 4.71
N ASN A 59 27.64 -21.19 4.18
CA ASN A 59 27.85 -22.59 4.53
C ASN A 59 28.61 -23.38 3.45
N ASP A 60 28.99 -22.72 2.34
CA ASP A 60 29.66 -23.32 1.17
C ASP A 60 28.87 -24.54 0.62
N GLU A 61 27.55 -24.39 0.54
CA GLU A 61 26.65 -25.43 0.06
C GLU A 61 25.63 -24.92 -0.96
N PHE A 62 25.15 -25.82 -1.82
CA PHE A 62 23.97 -25.56 -2.64
C PHE A 62 22.73 -25.99 -1.87
N LYS A 63 21.66 -25.20 -1.96
CA LYS A 63 20.33 -25.59 -1.47
C LYS A 63 19.36 -25.74 -2.62
N LEU A 64 18.47 -26.73 -2.51
CA LEU A 64 17.49 -27.07 -3.54
C LEU A 64 16.05 -26.87 -3.03
N TYR A 65 15.23 -26.26 -3.87
CA TYR A 65 13.77 -26.27 -3.75
C TYR A 65 13.18 -27.01 -4.95
N THR A 66 12.43 -28.08 -4.72
CA THR A 66 11.79 -28.87 -5.78
C THR A 66 10.38 -28.36 -6.02
N ALA A 67 10.10 -27.87 -7.23
CA ALA A 67 8.79 -27.30 -7.59
C ALA A 67 7.80 -28.34 -8.15
N ASN A 68 8.30 -29.33 -8.90
CA ASN A 68 7.48 -30.35 -9.55
C ASN A 68 7.24 -31.62 -8.70
N GLY A 69 7.75 -31.65 -7.46
CA GLY A 69 7.64 -32.79 -6.55
C GLY A 69 8.52 -34.00 -6.89
N ILE A 70 9.43 -33.91 -7.86
CA ILE A 70 10.37 -34.99 -8.21
C ILE A 70 11.57 -34.99 -7.25
N ASP A 71 11.90 -36.16 -6.70
CA ASP A 71 13.14 -36.33 -5.95
C ASP A 71 14.34 -36.40 -6.91
N TYR A 72 15.21 -35.40 -6.85
CA TYR A 72 16.43 -35.30 -7.67
C TYR A 72 17.65 -35.97 -7.04
N MET A 73 17.51 -36.67 -5.90
CA MET A 73 18.62 -37.27 -5.14
C MET A 73 19.73 -36.25 -4.83
N PHE A 74 19.32 -35.04 -4.47
CA PHE A 74 20.23 -33.94 -4.19
C PHE A 74 20.89 -34.13 -2.81
N ASN A 75 22.22 -34.01 -2.77
CA ASN A 75 23.02 -34.25 -1.55
C ASN A 75 23.21 -33.00 -0.67
N GLY A 76 22.52 -31.90 -0.95
CA GLY A 76 22.55 -30.67 -0.13
C GLY A 76 21.27 -30.48 0.70
N SER A 77 21.13 -29.31 1.29
CA SER A 77 19.97 -28.95 2.12
C SER A 77 18.82 -28.35 1.28
N THR A 78 17.64 -28.25 1.87
CA THR A 78 16.50 -27.54 1.28
C THR A 78 16.36 -26.15 1.87
N PHE A 79 15.58 -25.30 1.20
CA PHE A 79 15.30 -23.93 1.64
C PHE A 79 13.88 -23.54 1.22
N ASN A 80 13.32 -22.53 1.88
CA ASN A 80 11.91 -22.14 1.70
C ASN A 80 11.73 -20.65 1.38
N GLU A 81 12.81 -19.87 1.33
CA GLU A 81 12.73 -18.42 1.09
C GLU A 81 13.87 -17.92 0.20
N LEU A 82 13.61 -16.85 -0.57
CA LEU A 82 14.64 -16.10 -1.29
C LEU A 82 14.71 -14.68 -0.74
N GLU A 83 15.91 -14.22 -0.39
CA GLU A 83 16.11 -12.85 0.11
C GLU A 83 16.22 -11.85 -1.05
N VAL A 84 15.79 -10.61 -0.82
CA VAL A 84 15.99 -9.52 -1.78
C VAL A 84 17.47 -9.38 -2.18
N GLY A 85 17.73 -9.29 -3.48
CA GLY A 85 19.07 -9.21 -4.08
C GLY A 85 19.80 -10.54 -4.22
N GLN A 86 19.25 -11.65 -3.70
CA GLN A 86 19.84 -12.98 -3.87
C GLN A 86 19.69 -13.48 -5.31
N LYS A 87 20.73 -14.10 -5.84
CA LYS A 87 20.68 -14.82 -7.11
C LYS A 87 20.24 -16.26 -6.90
N PHE A 88 19.44 -16.78 -7.82
CA PHE A 88 19.06 -18.19 -7.85
C PHE A 88 19.12 -18.74 -9.28
N ILE A 89 19.35 -20.03 -9.37
CA ILE A 89 19.29 -20.79 -10.62
C ILE A 89 17.94 -21.48 -10.67
N ILE A 90 17.22 -21.34 -11.78
CA ILE A 90 15.97 -22.07 -12.02
C ILE A 90 16.17 -23.04 -13.19
N LYS A 91 15.77 -24.29 -13.01
CA LYS A 91 15.65 -25.27 -14.08
C LYS A 91 14.18 -25.44 -14.42
N ALA A 92 13.85 -25.32 -15.69
CA ALA A 92 12.50 -25.46 -16.21
C ALA A 92 12.48 -26.42 -17.41
N SER A 93 11.40 -27.18 -17.56
CA SER A 93 11.11 -28.08 -18.68
C SER A 93 10.02 -27.52 -19.62
N GLY A 94 9.75 -26.22 -19.50
CA GLY A 94 8.79 -25.47 -20.31
C GLY A 94 8.93 -23.97 -20.04
N SER A 95 8.15 -23.15 -20.75
CA SER A 95 8.12 -21.70 -20.55
C SER A 95 6.83 -21.25 -19.89
N CYS A 96 6.92 -20.30 -18.97
CA CYS A 96 5.80 -19.79 -18.18
C CYS A 96 6.16 -18.46 -17.53
N ASN A 97 5.14 -17.73 -17.10
CA ASN A 97 5.32 -16.55 -16.27
C ASN A 97 4.89 -16.88 -14.85
N ILE A 98 5.75 -16.59 -13.87
CA ILE A 98 5.46 -16.75 -12.44
C ILE A 98 5.32 -15.37 -11.82
N GLU A 99 4.14 -15.08 -11.28
CA GLU A 99 3.86 -13.81 -10.60
C GLU A 99 4.08 -13.99 -9.09
N VAL A 100 4.93 -13.15 -8.50
CA VAL A 100 5.26 -13.17 -7.08
C VAL A 100 4.92 -11.84 -6.45
N GLU A 101 3.93 -11.81 -5.56
CA GLU A 101 3.47 -10.59 -4.91
C GLU A 101 4.57 -9.91 -4.08
N ASP A 102 4.69 -8.58 -4.22
CA ASP A 102 5.57 -7.78 -3.36
C ASP A 102 4.89 -7.60 -2.00
N ILE A 103 5.46 -8.22 -0.96
CA ILE A 103 4.99 -8.06 0.43
C ILE A 103 5.85 -7.02 1.14
N ILE A 104 5.19 -6.00 1.70
CA ILE A 104 5.83 -4.92 2.46
C ILE A 104 5.39 -5.05 3.91
N THR A 105 6.35 -5.26 4.82
CA THR A 105 6.07 -5.32 6.27
C THR A 105 6.25 -3.95 6.90
N HIS A 106 5.23 -3.48 7.62
CA HIS A 106 5.25 -2.20 8.34
C HIS A 106 4.40 -2.29 9.60
N ASN A 107 5.00 -1.96 10.76
CA ASN A 107 4.34 -2.04 12.08
C ASN A 107 3.60 -3.38 12.29
N GLU A 108 4.30 -4.49 12.07
CA GLU A 108 3.78 -5.87 12.23
C GLU A 108 2.63 -6.26 11.28
N LEU A 109 2.32 -5.43 10.28
CA LEU A 109 1.34 -5.70 9.25
C LEU A 109 2.01 -5.89 7.89
N SER A 110 1.47 -6.82 7.11
CA SER A 110 1.88 -7.08 5.72
C SER A 110 0.94 -6.38 4.74
N TYR A 111 1.53 -5.59 3.86
CA TYR A 111 0.85 -4.83 2.81
C TYR A 111 1.25 -5.39 1.46
N LYS A 112 0.32 -5.34 0.50
CA LYS A 112 0.63 -5.55 -0.92
C LYS A 112 0.65 -4.20 -1.62
N THR A 113 0.94 -4.23 -2.92
CA THR A 113 0.93 -3.03 -3.75
C THR A 113 -0.13 -3.09 -4.85
N VAL A 114 -0.59 -1.92 -5.28
CA VAL A 114 -1.49 -1.75 -6.42
C VAL A 114 -0.92 -0.67 -7.35
N THR A 115 -0.94 -0.93 -8.65
CA THR A 115 -0.44 0.03 -9.65
C THR A 115 -1.59 0.85 -10.21
N SER A 116 -1.41 2.16 -10.26
CA SER A 116 -2.35 3.05 -10.90
C SER A 116 -2.44 2.76 -12.41
N PRO A 117 -3.64 2.51 -12.96
CA PRO A 117 -3.84 2.42 -14.40
C PRO A 117 -3.76 3.79 -15.09
N TYR A 118 -3.67 4.89 -14.33
CA TYR A 118 -3.66 6.26 -14.85
C TYR A 118 -2.26 6.86 -14.88
N THR A 119 -1.49 6.65 -13.83
CA THR A 119 -0.16 7.26 -13.64
C THR A 119 0.98 6.25 -13.70
N GLY A 120 0.68 4.95 -13.59
CA GLY A 120 1.70 3.91 -13.38
C GLY A 120 2.38 3.96 -12.00
N ARG A 121 1.98 4.88 -11.12
CA ARG A 121 2.52 4.95 -9.75
C ARG A 121 2.03 3.77 -8.92
N VAL A 122 2.88 3.33 -8.00
CA VAL A 122 2.60 2.20 -7.10
C VAL A 122 2.12 2.72 -5.76
N TRP A 123 1.05 2.13 -5.23
CA TRP A 123 0.41 2.48 -3.98
C TRP A 123 0.33 1.25 -3.06
N LEU A 124 0.20 1.45 -1.75
CA LEU A 124 -0.17 0.34 -0.86
C LEU A 124 -1.63 -0.07 -1.09
N ASP A 125 -1.90 -1.37 -1.00
CA ASP A 125 -3.23 -1.96 -1.24
C ASP A 125 -4.28 -1.59 -0.18
N ARG A 126 -3.86 -1.14 1.01
CA ARG A 126 -4.73 -0.70 2.11
C ARG A 126 -4.20 0.54 2.87
N ASN A 127 -5.06 1.15 3.67
CA ASN A 127 -4.68 2.28 4.53
C ASN A 127 -3.71 1.78 5.61
N ILE A 128 -2.81 2.64 6.09
CA ILE A 128 -1.93 2.28 7.21
C ILE A 128 -2.78 1.92 8.44
N GLY A 129 -2.43 0.80 9.08
CA GLY A 129 -3.15 0.23 10.22
C GLY A 129 -4.24 -0.78 9.85
N ALA A 130 -4.60 -0.91 8.58
CA ALA A 130 -5.62 -1.86 8.15
C ALA A 130 -5.05 -3.29 8.15
N THR A 131 -5.76 -4.23 8.77
CA THR A 131 -5.35 -5.65 8.81
C THR A 131 -5.70 -6.39 7.52
N GLU A 132 -6.59 -5.84 6.69
CA GLU A 132 -6.98 -6.41 5.40
C GLU A 132 -7.18 -5.35 4.32
N ALA A 133 -7.02 -5.73 3.05
CA ALA A 133 -7.45 -4.90 1.93
C ALA A 133 -8.98 -4.94 1.81
N CYS A 134 -9.59 -3.84 1.34
CA CYS A 134 -11.02 -3.84 1.10
C CYS A 134 -11.36 -4.74 -0.09
N SER A 135 -12.47 -5.46 0.03
CA SER A 135 -12.96 -6.34 -1.04
C SER A 135 -13.57 -5.54 -2.19
N THR A 136 -14.22 -4.43 -1.85
CA THR A 136 -14.92 -3.52 -2.76
C THR A 136 -14.51 -2.08 -2.52
N SER A 137 -14.74 -1.23 -3.53
CA SER A 137 -14.63 0.21 -3.37
C SER A 137 -15.75 0.74 -2.47
N MET A 138 -15.42 1.75 -1.65
CA MET A 138 -16.32 2.34 -0.65
C MET A 138 -16.88 1.29 0.33
N ASP A 139 -16.05 0.31 0.71
CA ASP A 139 -16.45 -0.73 1.66
C ASP A 139 -16.85 -0.09 2.99
N GLN A 140 -18.13 -0.25 3.31
CA GLN A 140 -18.75 0.29 4.51
C GLN A 140 -18.87 -0.74 5.64
N SER A 141 -18.58 -2.02 5.35
CA SER A 141 -18.90 -3.16 6.19
C SER A 141 -17.67 -3.87 6.76
N ASN A 142 -16.53 -3.78 6.09
CA ASN A 142 -15.28 -4.40 6.54
C ASN A 142 -14.42 -3.40 7.31
N THR A 143 -14.66 -3.26 8.61
CA THR A 143 -13.87 -2.37 9.47
C THR A 143 -12.38 -2.72 9.50
N ARG A 144 -12.01 -3.97 9.19
CA ARG A 144 -10.61 -4.41 9.12
C ARG A 144 -9.82 -3.76 7.99
N CYS A 145 -10.50 -3.18 7.00
CA CYS A 145 -9.86 -2.48 5.90
C CYS A 145 -9.80 -0.94 6.06
N PHE A 146 -10.29 -0.41 7.19
CA PHE A 146 -10.41 1.03 7.42
C PHE A 146 -9.07 1.72 7.70
N GLY A 147 -8.22 1.04 8.48
CA GLY A 147 -6.95 1.58 8.97
C GLY A 147 -7.12 2.56 10.13
N ASP A 148 -6.04 3.25 10.46
CA ASP A 148 -5.96 4.14 11.62
C ASP A 148 -6.28 5.61 11.26
N TYR A 149 -6.35 6.47 12.29
CA TYR A 149 -6.83 7.86 12.22
C TYR A 149 -5.75 8.85 12.69
N TYR A 150 -4.84 9.21 11.79
CA TYR A 150 -3.69 10.05 12.10
C TYR A 150 -4.04 11.54 12.19
N GLN A 151 -3.42 12.26 13.13
CA GLN A 151 -3.37 13.72 13.10
C GLN A 151 -2.31 14.18 12.10
N TRP A 152 -2.60 15.25 11.35
CA TRP A 152 -1.83 15.58 10.16
C TRP A 152 -0.34 15.87 10.47
N GLY A 153 0.56 15.23 9.74
CA GLY A 153 2.02 15.34 9.92
C GLY A 153 2.63 14.54 11.07
N ARG A 154 1.82 13.78 11.82
CA ARG A 154 2.26 13.03 13.00
C ARG A 154 2.65 11.59 12.65
N GLY A 155 3.67 11.05 13.31
CA GLY A 155 4.03 9.63 13.20
C GLY A 155 3.16 8.74 14.09
N THR A 156 3.32 7.42 13.94
CA THR A 156 2.65 6.41 14.78
C THR A 156 3.20 6.46 16.21
N ASP A 157 2.33 6.73 17.18
CA ASP A 157 2.69 6.76 18.60
C ASP A 157 1.55 6.27 19.52
N GLY A 158 0.47 5.75 18.93
CA GLY A 158 -0.73 5.27 19.60
C GLY A 158 -1.90 6.25 19.60
N HIS A 159 -1.73 7.49 19.13
CA HIS A 159 -2.83 8.46 19.02
C HIS A 159 -3.82 8.12 17.90
N GLU A 160 -3.33 7.42 16.87
CA GLU A 160 -4.05 7.10 15.64
C GLU A 160 -5.13 6.03 15.85
N SER A 161 -5.04 5.26 16.94
CA SER A 161 -6.02 4.24 17.30
C SER A 161 -7.41 4.84 17.49
N ASP A 162 -8.43 4.12 17.02
CA ASP A 162 -9.85 4.45 17.23
C ASP A 162 -10.20 4.63 18.72
N ILE A 163 -9.63 3.78 19.59
CA ILE A 163 -9.79 3.80 21.06
C ILE A 163 -8.73 4.64 21.80
N ALA A 164 -7.92 5.42 21.09
CA ALA A 164 -6.92 6.28 21.73
C ALA A 164 -7.57 7.25 22.74
N SER A 165 -6.99 7.33 23.94
CA SER A 165 -7.36 8.36 24.93
C SER A 165 -7.07 9.75 24.39
N THR A 166 -7.83 10.74 24.87
CA THR A 166 -7.75 12.12 24.37
C THR A 166 -7.07 13.07 25.36
N THR A 167 -6.51 14.16 24.86
CA THR A 167 -5.95 15.26 25.66
C THR A 167 -6.30 16.61 25.04
N THR A 168 -6.44 17.65 25.85
CA THR A 168 -6.55 19.04 25.36
C THR A 168 -5.19 19.75 25.29
N VAL A 169 -4.13 19.09 25.78
CA VAL A 169 -2.78 19.64 25.79
C VAL A 169 -2.13 19.38 24.43
N LYS A 170 -1.79 20.47 23.73
CA LYS A 170 -1.03 20.39 22.47
C LYS A 170 0.36 19.84 22.70
N GLN A 171 0.86 19.11 21.71
CA GLN A 171 2.25 18.67 21.68
C GLN A 171 3.17 19.86 21.39
N THR A 172 4.43 19.79 21.83
CA THR A 172 5.46 20.82 21.59
C THR A 172 6.50 20.40 20.56
N SER A 173 6.37 19.19 20.02
CA SER A 173 7.24 18.60 18.99
C SER A 173 6.37 17.81 18.00
N ILE A 174 6.90 17.61 16.78
CA ILE A 174 6.23 16.81 15.73
C ILE A 174 6.60 15.33 15.84
N THR A 175 7.82 15.03 16.29
CA THR A 175 8.38 13.66 16.32
C THR A 175 8.54 13.08 17.72
N ASN A 176 8.59 13.92 18.75
CA ASN A 176 8.66 13.49 20.16
C ASN A 176 7.34 13.84 20.85
N THR A 177 6.37 12.97 20.68
CA THR A 177 4.97 13.16 21.07
C THR A 177 4.50 12.03 22.00
N ASN A 178 3.30 12.15 22.59
CA ASN A 178 2.71 11.13 23.46
C ASN A 178 1.52 10.43 22.83
N ARG A 179 1.17 9.20 23.23
CA ARG A 179 0.05 8.43 22.64
C ARG A 179 -1.37 9.04 22.64
N TYR A 180 -1.58 10.25 23.15
CA TYR A 180 -2.91 10.85 23.25
C TYR A 180 -3.31 11.57 21.96
N PHE A 181 -4.58 11.40 21.58
CA PHE A 181 -5.19 12.18 20.51
C PHE A 181 -5.51 13.60 21.03
N VAL A 182 -4.96 14.62 20.38
CA VAL A 182 -5.18 16.01 20.81
C VAL A 182 -6.53 16.52 20.30
N LYS A 183 -7.38 17.00 21.21
CA LYS A 183 -8.71 17.54 20.94
C LYS A 183 -8.90 18.95 21.49
N GLY A 184 -10.04 19.57 21.19
CA GLY A 184 -10.40 20.91 21.65
C GLY A 184 -9.65 22.05 20.94
N SER A 185 -8.86 21.74 19.90
CA SER A 185 -8.11 22.70 19.10
C SER A 185 -8.03 22.25 17.66
N LEU A 186 -8.03 23.20 16.72
CA LEU A 186 -7.84 22.94 15.29
C LEU A 186 -6.41 22.50 14.93
N ASP A 187 -5.42 22.81 15.77
CA ASP A 187 -4.04 22.32 15.65
C ASP A 187 -3.62 21.52 16.89
N TRP A 188 -3.00 20.36 16.68
CA TRP A 188 -2.59 19.41 17.70
C TRP A 188 -1.21 19.73 18.29
N VAL A 189 -0.45 20.59 17.62
CA VAL A 189 0.92 20.97 18.00
C VAL A 189 1.05 22.49 18.14
N THR A 190 2.02 22.96 18.91
CA THR A 190 2.33 24.40 19.08
C THR A 190 3.39 24.93 18.13
N VAL A 191 4.11 24.03 17.45
CA VAL A 191 5.14 24.34 16.45
C VAL A 191 4.59 24.11 15.05
N ASP A 192 5.17 24.76 14.02
CA ASP A 192 4.83 24.52 12.61
C ASP A 192 3.43 24.96 12.16
N SER A 193 3.03 26.19 12.48
CA SER A 193 1.73 26.75 12.06
C SER A 193 1.48 26.77 10.54
N GLY A 194 2.55 26.73 9.73
CA GLY A 194 2.47 26.67 8.27
C GLY A 194 2.55 25.25 7.68
N GLY A 195 2.78 24.23 8.50
CA GLY A 195 2.78 22.83 8.08
C GLY A 195 4.02 22.34 7.32
N ALA A 196 5.06 23.16 7.17
CA ALA A 196 6.25 22.78 6.40
C ALA A 196 7.02 21.62 7.05
N LEU A 197 7.15 21.62 8.38
CA LEU A 197 7.85 20.56 9.10
C LEU A 197 7.04 19.25 9.10
N ARG A 198 5.71 19.35 9.23
CA ARG A 198 4.78 18.22 9.14
C ARG A 198 4.74 17.60 7.73
N SER A 199 4.71 18.44 6.71
CA SER A 199 4.83 18.03 5.31
C SER A 199 6.15 17.29 5.06
N ALA A 200 7.28 17.84 5.55
CA ALA A 200 8.58 17.20 5.46
C ALA A 200 8.63 15.86 6.22
N GLN A 201 8.01 15.78 7.40
CA GLN A 201 7.93 14.53 8.17
C GLN A 201 7.21 13.43 7.38
N TRP A 202 6.10 13.74 6.74
CA TRP A 202 5.32 12.79 5.94
C TRP A 202 5.84 12.52 4.53
N SER A 203 6.83 13.30 4.09
CA SER A 203 7.54 13.07 2.83
C SER A 203 8.76 12.15 2.97
N LYS A 204 9.11 11.73 4.19
CA LYS A 204 10.25 10.83 4.42
C LYS A 204 9.96 9.42 3.91
N THR A 205 10.94 8.84 3.25
CA THR A 205 10.87 7.49 2.64
C THR A 205 11.79 6.47 3.32
N ASN A 206 12.51 6.87 4.36
CA ASN A 206 13.42 5.99 5.09
C ASN A 206 12.72 5.15 6.20
N GLY A 207 11.38 5.09 6.19
CA GLY A 207 10.59 4.39 7.20
C GLY A 207 10.48 5.09 8.57
N SER A 208 11.07 6.28 8.75
CA SER A 208 10.94 7.05 10.01
C SER A 208 9.66 7.89 10.12
N SER A 209 8.71 7.66 9.22
CA SER A 209 7.41 8.33 9.16
C SER A 209 6.29 7.30 9.25
N VAL A 210 5.06 7.70 8.92
CA VAL A 210 3.86 6.83 8.94
C VAL A 210 3.85 5.77 7.83
N CYS A 211 4.70 5.90 6.81
CA CYS A 211 4.77 4.97 5.69
C CYS A 211 6.02 4.08 5.78
N PRO A 212 5.98 2.87 5.19
CA PRO A 212 7.15 1.98 5.11
C PRO A 212 8.33 2.58 4.35
N VAL A 213 9.49 1.93 4.47
CA VAL A 213 10.69 2.27 3.68
C VAL A 213 10.35 2.21 2.19
N GLY A 214 10.76 3.23 1.43
CA GLY A 214 10.46 3.39 -0.01
C GLY A 214 9.08 4.00 -0.30
N TYR A 215 8.28 4.29 0.74
CA TYR A 215 6.95 4.86 0.61
C TYR A 215 6.82 6.14 1.43
N ARG A 216 5.89 7.01 1.01
CA ARG A 216 5.54 8.24 1.74
C ARG A 216 4.06 8.58 1.58
N VAL A 217 3.61 9.59 2.33
CA VAL A 217 2.26 10.13 2.14
C VAL A 217 2.24 10.89 0.81
N PRO A 218 1.27 10.62 -0.07
CA PRO A 218 1.14 11.29 -1.36
C PRO A 218 0.87 12.77 -1.21
N THR A 219 1.29 13.55 -2.18
CA THR A 219 0.96 14.97 -2.32
C THR A 219 -0.46 15.15 -2.86
N HIS A 220 -0.97 16.37 -2.75
CA HIS A 220 -2.24 16.76 -3.37
C HIS A 220 -2.24 16.54 -4.88
N ASP A 221 -1.15 16.90 -5.56
CA ASP A 221 -1.03 16.76 -7.02
C ASP A 221 -0.95 15.30 -7.47
N GLU A 222 -0.30 14.44 -6.69
CA GLU A 222 -0.28 12.99 -6.97
C GLU A 222 -1.68 12.39 -6.92
N PHE A 223 -2.50 12.73 -5.92
CA PHE A 223 -3.89 12.31 -5.91
C PHE A 223 -4.70 12.89 -7.08
N ILE A 224 -4.43 14.13 -7.51
CA ILE A 224 -5.08 14.71 -8.69
C ILE A 224 -4.73 13.92 -9.96
N ALA A 225 -3.47 13.48 -10.09
CA ALA A 225 -3.00 12.73 -11.25
C ALA A 225 -3.67 11.34 -11.37
N GLU A 226 -4.18 10.78 -10.26
CA GLU A 226 -4.89 9.50 -10.22
C GLU A 226 -6.32 9.53 -10.79
N ARG A 227 -6.71 10.63 -11.44
CA ARG A 227 -8.01 10.75 -12.11
C ARG A 227 -7.91 10.31 -13.56
N SER A 228 -8.97 9.71 -14.09
CA SER A 228 -9.08 9.53 -15.54
C SER A 228 -9.27 10.88 -16.23
N ALA A 229 -8.67 11.07 -17.40
CA ALA A 229 -8.66 12.35 -18.13
C ALA A 229 -10.05 12.96 -18.41
N ASN A 230 -11.12 12.15 -18.32
CA ASN A 230 -12.49 12.55 -18.61
C ASN A 230 -13.36 12.77 -17.36
N ASN A 231 -12.82 12.60 -16.14
CA ASN A 231 -13.61 12.67 -14.92
C ASN A 231 -12.95 13.54 -13.85
N TYR A 232 -13.68 14.55 -13.38
CA TYR A 232 -13.25 15.40 -12.25
C TYR A 232 -13.37 14.67 -10.90
N SER A 233 -13.89 13.44 -10.90
CA SER A 233 -14.01 12.57 -9.74
C SER A 233 -13.12 11.33 -9.84
N PHE A 234 -12.58 10.91 -8.70
CA PHE A 234 -12.04 9.57 -8.55
C PHE A 234 -13.19 8.56 -8.77
N PRO A 235 -13.01 7.50 -9.59
CA PRO A 235 -14.07 6.56 -9.88
C PRO A 235 -14.60 5.86 -8.62
N THR A 236 -15.90 5.54 -8.60
CA THR A 236 -16.51 4.65 -7.59
C THR A 236 -15.99 3.22 -7.67
N ASP A 237 -15.42 2.84 -8.82
CA ASP A 237 -14.63 1.62 -9.01
C ASP A 237 -13.16 2.01 -9.15
N ASN A 238 -12.56 2.50 -8.07
CA ASN A 238 -11.16 2.90 -8.09
C ASN A 238 -10.23 1.74 -7.76
N PHE A 239 -9.06 1.73 -8.40
CA PHE A 239 -8.04 0.70 -8.20
C PHE A 239 -7.53 0.61 -6.75
N LEU A 240 -7.71 1.66 -5.96
CA LEU A 240 -7.31 1.73 -4.55
C LEU A 240 -8.29 1.05 -3.58
N LYS A 241 -9.50 0.69 -4.04
CA LYS A 241 -10.59 0.09 -3.24
C LYS A 241 -10.75 0.79 -1.88
N LEU A 242 -10.97 2.10 -1.92
CA LEU A 242 -10.96 2.92 -0.69
C LEU A 242 -12.13 2.58 0.27
N PRO A 243 -11.89 2.39 1.59
CA PRO A 243 -12.94 2.23 2.60
C PRO A 243 -13.61 3.57 2.96
N VAL A 244 -14.76 3.54 3.65
CA VAL A 244 -15.38 4.73 4.28
C VAL A 244 -15.27 4.67 5.82
N PRO A 245 -14.06 4.94 6.38
CA PRO A 245 -13.76 4.71 7.80
C PRO A 245 -14.41 5.72 8.76
N GLY A 246 -14.92 6.84 8.26
CA GLY A 246 -15.28 8.00 9.06
C GLY A 246 -14.05 8.83 9.46
N VAL A 247 -14.23 9.72 10.44
CA VAL A 247 -13.20 10.66 10.89
C VAL A 247 -13.25 10.86 12.40
N LYS A 248 -12.09 10.95 13.06
CA LYS A 248 -12.01 11.39 14.47
C LYS A 248 -12.12 12.91 14.53
N THR A 249 -13.08 13.42 15.28
CA THR A 249 -13.30 14.86 15.37
C THR A 249 -12.22 15.53 16.21
N TRP A 250 -11.85 16.75 15.82
CA TRP A 250 -10.95 17.58 16.61
C TRP A 250 -11.63 18.12 17.89
N HIS A 251 -12.96 18.14 17.96
CA HIS A 251 -13.70 18.76 19.07
C HIS A 251 -13.59 17.90 20.33
N ASP A 252 -13.91 16.62 20.22
CA ASP A 252 -13.99 15.69 21.34
C ASP A 252 -13.20 14.39 21.14
N GLY A 253 -12.61 14.17 19.96
CA GLY A 253 -11.89 12.95 19.61
C GLY A 253 -12.79 11.76 19.28
N THR A 254 -14.10 11.95 19.18
CA THR A 254 -15.05 10.88 18.82
C THR A 254 -14.94 10.52 17.35
N LEU A 255 -15.19 9.25 17.03
CA LEU A 255 -15.26 8.78 15.65
C LEU A 255 -16.67 9.03 15.11
N THR A 256 -16.76 9.66 13.94
CA THR A 256 -18.03 10.05 13.31
C THR A 256 -18.05 9.67 11.84
N ASN A 257 -19.25 9.58 11.24
CA ASN A 257 -19.46 9.26 9.82
C ASN A 257 -18.83 7.93 9.35
N VAL A 258 -18.64 6.99 10.28
CA VAL A 258 -18.24 5.61 9.97
C VAL A 258 -19.24 5.03 8.98
N SER A 259 -18.75 4.26 8.01
CA SER A 259 -19.57 3.64 6.96
C SER A 259 -20.21 4.65 5.99
N TYR A 260 -19.87 5.94 6.07
CA TYR A 260 -20.45 6.98 5.22
C TYR A 260 -19.43 7.92 4.60
N GLU A 261 -18.39 8.33 5.33
CA GLU A 261 -17.37 9.26 4.85
C GLU A 261 -15.99 8.60 4.87
N GLY A 262 -15.14 8.94 3.91
CA GLY A 262 -13.72 8.65 3.99
C GLY A 262 -12.89 9.87 3.65
N LYS A 263 -11.78 10.02 4.38
CA LYS A 263 -10.79 11.07 4.13
C LYS A 263 -9.40 10.47 4.17
N LEU A 264 -8.63 10.74 3.11
CA LEU A 264 -7.21 10.46 3.08
C LEU A 264 -6.43 11.74 3.17
N TRP A 265 -5.50 11.77 4.11
CA TRP A 265 -4.54 12.84 4.20
C TRP A 265 -3.58 12.87 3.00
N THR A 266 -3.20 14.07 2.59
CA THR A 266 -2.05 14.32 1.71
C THR A 266 -0.90 14.92 2.51
N SER A 267 0.32 14.90 1.99
CA SER A 267 1.47 15.61 2.59
C SER A 267 1.49 17.11 2.29
N THR A 268 0.51 17.65 1.56
CA THR A 268 0.51 19.05 1.10
C THR A 268 -0.22 19.97 2.10
N PRO A 269 0.48 20.96 2.69
CA PRO A 269 -0.14 21.94 3.59
C PRO A 269 -1.02 22.94 2.83
N ASN A 270 -2.00 23.51 3.53
CA ASN A 270 -2.80 24.64 3.07
C ASN A 270 -3.10 25.58 4.25
N GLY A 271 -2.19 26.53 4.51
CA GLY A 271 -2.31 27.45 5.63
C GLY A 271 -2.36 26.70 6.97
N SER A 272 -3.43 26.91 7.75
CA SER A 272 -3.70 26.23 9.02
C SER A 272 -4.44 24.89 8.87
N SER A 273 -4.52 24.38 7.64
CA SER A 273 -5.19 23.14 7.26
C SER A 273 -4.25 22.32 6.36
N ALA A 274 -4.70 21.14 5.93
CA ALA A 274 -4.01 20.37 4.90
C ALA A 274 -4.99 19.83 3.87
N TYR A 275 -4.50 19.58 2.66
CA TYR A 275 -5.31 18.97 1.62
C TYR A 275 -5.63 17.51 1.95
N VAL A 276 -6.85 17.10 1.59
CA VAL A 276 -7.37 15.74 1.76
C VAL A 276 -8.09 15.27 0.50
N ALA A 277 -8.01 13.98 0.22
CA ALA A 277 -9.00 13.33 -0.65
C ALA A 277 -10.22 12.96 0.20
N SER A 278 -11.36 13.62 -0.01
CA SER A 278 -12.62 13.37 0.71
C SER A 278 -13.66 12.73 -0.19
N TYR A 279 -14.37 11.75 0.32
CA TYR A 279 -15.39 11.02 -0.43
C TYR A 279 -16.51 10.50 0.48
N LEU A 280 -17.67 10.28 -0.11
CA LEU A 280 -18.87 9.80 0.59
C LEU A 280 -19.36 8.50 -0.04
N TYR A 281 -19.88 7.61 0.80
CA TYR A 281 -20.60 6.42 0.40
C TYR A 281 -21.81 6.82 -0.47
N ASN A 282 -21.99 6.14 -1.61
CA ASN A 282 -22.96 6.46 -2.67
C ASN A 282 -22.74 7.80 -3.40
N SER A 283 -21.62 8.50 -3.21
CA SER A 283 -21.26 9.62 -4.08
C SER A 283 -20.59 9.10 -5.34
N SER A 284 -21.01 9.62 -6.50
CA SER A 284 -20.30 9.43 -7.78
C SER A 284 -19.03 10.28 -7.88
N SER A 285 -18.74 11.10 -6.86
CA SER A 285 -17.59 12.01 -6.85
C SER A 285 -16.79 12.00 -5.54
N ILE A 286 -15.48 11.77 -5.68
CA ILE A 286 -14.47 12.04 -4.65
C ILE A 286 -13.91 13.45 -4.90
N GLY A 287 -13.98 14.32 -3.89
CA GLY A 287 -13.40 15.66 -3.92
C GLY A 287 -11.98 15.66 -3.36
N ILE A 288 -10.97 15.81 -4.21
CA ILE A 288 -9.55 15.91 -3.78
C ILE A 288 -9.18 17.36 -3.43
N TYR A 289 -10.04 18.33 -3.74
CA TYR A 289 -9.82 19.76 -3.48
C TYR A 289 -10.23 20.20 -2.07
N SER A 290 -10.58 19.26 -1.19
CA SER A 290 -10.98 19.61 0.16
C SER A 290 -9.75 19.85 1.04
N THR A 291 -9.94 20.69 2.04
CA THR A 291 -8.98 20.90 3.14
C THR A 291 -9.62 20.47 4.43
N ASP A 292 -8.82 19.94 5.35
CA ASP A 292 -9.31 19.61 6.68
C ASP A 292 -8.39 20.11 7.79
N GLY A 293 -8.96 20.28 8.98
CA GLY A 293 -8.25 20.72 10.15
C GLY A 293 -7.25 19.67 10.60
N ILE A 294 -5.99 20.08 10.77
CA ILE A 294 -4.84 19.20 11.03
C ILE A 294 -4.93 18.40 12.33
N SER A 295 -5.77 18.79 13.29
CA SER A 295 -6.08 18.00 14.49
C SER A 295 -7.04 16.84 14.27
N ARG A 296 -7.74 16.73 13.14
CA ARG A 296 -8.63 15.59 12.91
C ARG A 296 -7.83 14.30 12.72
N GLY A 297 -8.44 13.18 13.07
CA GLY A 297 -7.91 11.86 12.71
C GLY A 297 -8.53 11.41 11.41
N ASN A 298 -7.75 11.47 10.32
CA ASN A 298 -8.12 10.91 9.03
C ASN A 298 -7.13 9.80 8.64
N SER A 299 -7.51 8.95 7.70
CA SER A 299 -6.68 7.82 7.28
C SER A 299 -5.51 8.27 6.40
N VAL A 300 -4.49 7.41 6.33
CA VAL A 300 -3.31 7.60 5.49
C VAL A 300 -3.19 6.43 4.53
N ARG A 301 -2.96 6.75 3.25
CA ARG A 301 -2.60 5.80 2.20
C ARG A 301 -1.25 6.19 1.65
N CYS A 302 -0.32 5.25 1.54
CA CYS A 302 1.04 5.55 1.09
C CYS A 302 1.25 5.23 -0.40
N ILE A 303 2.10 6.03 -1.04
CA ILE A 303 2.55 5.89 -2.43
C ILE A 303 4.06 5.60 -2.44
N LYS A 304 4.52 4.78 -3.38
CA LYS A 304 5.94 4.52 -3.61
C LYS A 304 6.60 5.78 -4.15
N ASP A 305 7.76 6.13 -3.60
CA ASP A 305 8.58 7.24 -4.09
C ASP A 305 9.38 6.86 -5.33
#